data_AF-A0AA39P3K8-F1
#
_entry.id   AF-A0AA39P3K8-F1
#
_cell.length_a   1.000
_cell.length_b   1.000
_cell.length_c   1.000
_cell.angle_alpha   90.00
_cell.angle_beta   90.00
_cell.angle_gamma   90.00
#
_symmetry.space_group_name_H-M   'P 1'
#
loop_
_entity.id
_entity.type
_entity.pdbx_description
1 polymer ?
#
loop_
_entity_poly.entity_id
_entity_poly.type
_entity_poly.pdbx_seq_one_letter_code
_entity_poly.pdbx_strand_id
1 'polypeptide(L)'
;MSNGLICCNCLHMDPSPQIPPSPQLLHTNDPPSELQAAWFRNVGIPAIKDDVSQLDARIRNVEALMHKLQLERAHLQTRADAFTSVLSSVRRVPKEILTRIFIFAINGDSCDVLNIKTTSWVFMHVSRFWRKTASSCPSLWSRLRIEAPLGRRDPSSLLSAVLHLSDRTIYHLTFTCDDDDEGGTVDADHEKVLAEVLRVLLEHSSRWERISCALPTNVLALLSVARERFDSLISVSLQCSDSRELGTLDAFEIAPKLAEASFNGFHRKAEIRIPRHLVAYSDTRPQGDTTLTPRYLDMVRRSLQLETFRVNHCSTEGSSYQIPRPSRVTHKSLRHLTACDDLFLENLVLPALDTMNIEPGDRRECPPSACIAVPHLIVRSQCSLTSLSLTNAAPDSNFINILQLTPQLRSLHLRFPLWIDRSRVYESHMKTLITRLAEHSKLSGVHVLVPQLRELRIEIGRRNELIDELVFLDRSFIDLVRARWSLDTFSSVRFEGWARWTAVG
;
A
#
# COMPACT_ATOMS: atom_id res chain seq x y z
N MET A 1 -49.10 44.82 -4.51
CA MET A 1 -49.41 45.55 -3.26
C MET A 1 -48.32 45.10 -2.28
N SER A 2 -47.36 45.91 -1.84
CA SER A 2 -47.35 47.37 -1.65
C SER A 2 -45.96 47.92 -1.94
N ASN A 3 -45.92 48.99 -2.72
CA ASN A 3 -44.71 49.74 -3.06
C ASN A 3 -44.15 50.43 -1.80
N GLY A 4 -42.96 50.03 -1.37
CA GLY A 4 -42.12 50.80 -0.45
C GLY A 4 -40.98 51.44 -1.22
N LEU A 5 -41.29 52.39 -2.11
CA LEU A 5 -40.29 53.30 -2.67
C LEU A 5 -39.66 54.06 -1.51
N ILE A 6 -38.39 53.80 -1.21
CA ILE A 6 -37.61 54.71 -0.39
C ILE A 6 -37.41 55.96 -1.25
N CYS A 7 -38.14 57.00 -0.89
CA CYS A 7 -38.14 58.29 -1.54
C CYS A 7 -36.72 58.86 -1.62
N CYS A 8 -36.19 59.08 -2.82
CA CYS A 8 -34.90 59.73 -3.06
C CYS A 8 -34.86 61.22 -2.61
N ASN A 9 -35.98 61.78 -2.11
CA ASN A 9 -36.11 63.21 -1.75
C ASN A 9 -35.92 63.53 -0.25
N CYS A 10 -35.38 62.63 0.58
CA CYS A 10 -35.06 62.98 1.98
C CYS A 10 -33.59 63.39 2.21
N LEU A 11 -32.86 63.73 1.14
CA LEU A 11 -31.57 64.42 1.19
C LEU A 11 -31.75 65.95 1.24
N HIS A 12 -32.67 66.43 2.08
CA HIS A 12 -32.58 67.81 2.54
C HIS A 12 -31.61 67.81 3.72
N MET A 13 -30.36 68.19 3.47
CA MET A 13 -29.58 68.80 4.54
C MET A 13 -30.29 70.11 4.87
N ASP A 14 -30.82 70.22 6.08
CA ASP A 14 -31.17 71.52 6.64
C ASP A 14 -29.93 72.41 6.56
N PRO A 15 -30.08 73.71 6.22
CA PRO A 15 -28.94 74.60 6.11
C PRO A 15 -28.25 74.65 7.47
N SER A 16 -27.00 74.17 7.51
CA SER A 16 -26.15 74.26 8.68
C SER A 16 -26.18 75.69 9.21
N PRO A 17 -26.14 75.90 10.55
CA PRO A 17 -26.10 77.25 11.11
C PRO A 17 -24.95 78.02 10.45
N GLN A 18 -25.26 79.20 9.88
CA GLN A 18 -24.30 80.00 9.12
C GLN A 18 -23.01 80.18 9.91
N ILE A 19 -21.93 79.56 9.41
CA ILE A 19 -20.59 79.64 9.96
C ILE A 19 -20.17 81.12 9.92
N PRO A 20 -19.62 81.72 11.00
CA PRO A 20 -18.90 82.98 10.84
C PRO A 20 -17.74 82.71 9.87
N PRO A 21 -17.60 83.44 8.75
CA PRO A 21 -16.69 83.04 7.68
C PRO A 21 -15.25 83.23 8.16
N SER A 22 -14.59 82.16 8.57
CA SER A 22 -13.14 82.13 8.68
C SER A 22 -12.54 80.77 8.28
N PRO A 23 -12.79 80.30 7.04
CA PRO A 23 -12.14 79.10 6.50
C PRO A 23 -10.60 79.22 6.48
N GLN A 24 -10.06 80.44 6.58
CA GLN A 24 -8.62 80.69 6.68
C GLN A 24 -8.01 80.15 7.98
N LEU A 25 -8.73 80.17 9.11
CA LEU A 25 -8.23 79.65 10.39
C LEU A 25 -8.09 78.12 10.42
N LEU A 26 -8.70 77.41 9.46
CA LEU A 26 -8.48 75.97 9.27
C LEU A 26 -7.17 75.68 8.54
N HIS A 27 -6.54 76.71 7.96
CA HIS A 27 -5.33 76.61 7.13
C HIS A 27 -4.17 77.48 7.64
N THR A 28 -4.33 78.19 8.77
CA THR A 28 -3.28 78.94 9.46
C THR A 28 -3.21 78.55 10.94
N ASN A 29 -2.11 78.87 11.63
CA ASN A 29 -1.94 78.65 13.07
C ASN A 29 -2.39 79.87 13.91
N ASP A 30 -3.12 80.82 13.31
CA ASP A 30 -3.58 82.01 14.02
C ASP A 30 -4.67 81.64 15.04
N PRO A 31 -4.66 82.21 16.26
CA PRO A 31 -5.70 81.92 17.23
C PRO A 31 -7.04 82.53 16.81
N PRO A 32 -8.18 81.84 17.04
CA PRO A 32 -9.50 82.43 16.81
C PRO A 32 -9.73 83.62 17.76
N SER A 33 -10.48 84.63 17.32
CA SER A 33 -10.90 85.70 18.21
C SER A 33 -11.82 85.19 19.32
N GLU A 34 -11.94 85.90 20.45
CA GLU A 34 -12.78 85.46 21.58
C GLU A 34 -14.24 85.19 21.18
N LEU A 35 -14.80 86.03 20.29
CA LEU A 35 -16.16 85.85 19.75
C LEU A 35 -16.26 84.59 18.87
N GLN A 36 -15.25 84.32 18.03
CA GLN A 36 -15.21 83.10 17.22
C GLN A 36 -15.05 81.86 18.09
N ALA A 37 -14.16 81.89 19.08
CA ALA A 37 -13.96 80.80 20.03
C ALA A 37 -15.23 80.49 20.84
N ALA A 38 -15.94 81.54 21.30
CA ALA A 38 -17.22 81.39 21.98
C ALA A 38 -18.30 80.79 21.08
N TRP A 39 -18.39 81.24 19.82
CA TRP A 39 -19.33 80.71 18.84
C TRP A 39 -19.05 79.24 18.51
N PHE A 40 -17.78 78.88 18.22
CA PHE A 40 -17.41 77.48 17.96
C PHE A 40 -17.73 76.58 19.13
N ARG A 41 -17.42 77.01 20.36
CA ARG A 41 -17.63 76.21 21.57
C ARG A 41 -19.11 76.01 21.90
N ASN A 42 -19.91 77.08 21.78
CA ASN A 42 -21.27 77.10 22.33
C ASN A 42 -22.35 76.82 21.28
N VAL A 43 -22.06 77.02 19.98
CA VAL A 43 -23.05 76.91 18.91
C VAL A 43 -22.59 75.92 17.82
N GLY A 44 -21.42 76.17 17.21
CA GLY A 44 -20.96 75.39 16.05
C GLY A 44 -20.68 73.92 16.38
N ILE A 45 -19.80 73.65 17.36
CA ILE A 45 -19.44 72.28 17.73
C ILE A 45 -20.65 71.49 18.25
N PRO A 46 -21.52 72.02 19.14
CA PRO A 46 -22.71 71.32 19.56
C PRO A 46 -23.67 70.98 18.42
N ALA A 47 -23.92 71.89 17.48
CA ALA A 47 -24.79 71.63 16.33
C ALA A 47 -24.23 70.53 15.41
N ILE A 48 -22.94 70.60 15.08
CA ILE A 48 -22.28 69.55 14.26
C ILE A 48 -22.31 68.20 15.00
N LYS A 49 -22.12 68.18 16.32
CA LYS A 49 -22.21 66.95 17.11
C LYS A 49 -23.63 66.37 17.13
N ASP A 50 -24.65 67.22 17.13
CA ASP A 50 -26.04 66.76 17.03
C ASP A 50 -26.32 66.14 15.66
N ASP A 51 -25.90 66.81 14.57
CA ASP A 51 -26.02 66.28 13.21
C ASP A 51 -25.31 64.93 13.05
N VAL A 52 -24.09 64.80 13.59
CA VAL A 52 -23.34 63.53 13.62
C VAL A 52 -24.12 62.47 14.42
N SER A 53 -24.67 62.83 15.58
CA SER A 53 -25.46 61.90 16.40
C SER A 53 -26.72 61.41 15.69
N GLN A 54 -27.38 62.29 14.93
CA GLN A 54 -28.54 61.94 14.10
C GLN A 54 -28.14 61.03 12.93
N LEU A 55 -27.02 61.31 12.25
CA LEU A 55 -26.48 60.43 11.21
C LEU A 55 -26.11 59.06 11.77
N ASP A 56 -25.46 58.99 12.92
CA ASP A 56 -25.12 57.73 13.59
C ASP A 56 -26.38 56.94 13.97
N ALA A 57 -27.46 57.60 14.40
CA ALA A 57 -28.73 56.94 14.66
C ALA A 57 -29.36 56.36 13.38
N ARG A 58 -29.27 57.09 12.26
CA ARG A 58 -29.73 56.60 10.94
C ARG A 58 -28.89 55.42 10.45
N ILE A 59 -27.56 55.47 10.63
CA ILE A 59 -26.66 54.35 10.30
C ILE A 59 -27.06 53.11 11.10
N ARG A 60 -27.21 53.22 12.43
CA ARG A 60 -27.64 52.10 13.28
C ARG A 60 -28.98 51.50 12.84
N ASN A 61 -29.94 52.34 12.44
CA ASN A 61 -31.24 51.88 11.96
C ASN A 61 -31.14 51.10 10.62
N VAL A 62 -30.34 51.60 9.68
CA VAL A 62 -30.10 50.91 8.39
C VAL A 62 -29.35 49.59 8.61
N GLU A 63 -28.34 49.57 9.49
CA GLU A 63 -27.62 48.35 9.85
C GLU A 63 -28.55 47.31 10.49
N ALA A 64 -29.43 47.72 11.40
CA ALA A 64 -30.43 46.83 12.01
C ALA A 64 -31.42 46.28 10.97
N LEU A 65 -31.88 47.11 10.03
CA LEU A 65 -32.74 46.67 8.94
C LEU A 65 -32.02 45.70 7.99
N MET A 66 -30.76 45.99 7.66
CA MET A 66 -29.93 45.14 6.82
C MET A 66 -29.72 43.77 7.46
N HIS A 67 -29.40 43.73 8.75
CA HIS A 67 -29.25 42.48 9.50
C HIS A 67 -30.56 41.66 9.50
N LYS A 68 -31.72 42.31 9.70
CA LYS A 68 -33.03 41.66 9.61
C LYS A 68 -33.28 41.05 8.23
N LEU A 69 -33.03 41.79 7.15
CA LEU A 69 -33.21 41.30 5.77
C LEU A 69 -32.24 40.17 5.43
N GLN A 70 -31.02 40.19 5.95
CA GLN A 70 -30.05 39.10 5.79
C GLN A 70 -30.54 37.81 6.46
N LEU A 71 -31.09 37.91 7.68
CA LEU A 71 -31.71 36.78 8.37
C LEU A 71 -32.90 36.22 7.58
N GLU A 72 -33.78 37.09 7.08
CA GLU A 72 -34.94 36.69 6.28
C GLU A 72 -34.53 36.01 4.97
N ARG A 73 -33.52 36.56 4.27
CA ARG A 73 -32.93 35.94 3.09
C ARG A 73 -32.34 34.57 3.40
N ALA A 74 -31.57 34.43 4.47
CA ALA A 74 -30.99 33.14 4.88
C ALA A 74 -32.08 32.09 5.19
N HIS A 75 -33.17 32.52 5.83
CA HIS A 75 -34.32 31.66 6.10
C HIS A 75 -35.01 31.19 4.81
N LEU A 76 -35.27 32.10 3.86
CA LEU A 76 -35.87 31.77 2.57
C LEU A 76 -34.96 30.87 1.72
N GLN A 77 -33.65 31.12 1.72
CA GLN A 77 -32.68 30.28 1.02
C GLN A 77 -32.69 28.85 1.59
N THR A 78 -32.68 28.71 2.91
CA THR A 78 -32.76 27.40 3.59
C THR A 78 -34.01 26.61 3.16
N ARG A 79 -35.14 27.30 2.99
CA ARG A 79 -36.39 26.68 2.50
C ARG A 79 -36.30 26.26 1.03
N ALA A 80 -35.71 27.08 0.17
CA ALA A 80 -35.50 26.75 -1.24
C ALA A 80 -34.58 25.52 -1.39
N ASP A 81 -33.49 25.47 -0.63
CA ASP A 81 -32.55 24.34 -0.62
C ASP A 81 -33.23 23.05 -0.15
N ALA A 82 -34.14 23.14 0.83
CA ALA A 82 -34.96 22.01 1.28
C ALA A 82 -35.86 21.45 0.15
N PHE A 83 -36.52 22.32 -0.62
CA PHE A 83 -37.32 21.88 -1.77
C PHE A 83 -36.47 21.28 -2.90
N THR A 84 -35.31 21.88 -3.21
CA THR A 84 -34.36 21.32 -4.17
C THR A 84 -33.88 19.93 -3.73
N SER A 85 -33.59 19.74 -2.44
CA SER A 85 -33.25 18.43 -1.87
C SER A 85 -34.39 17.41 -2.05
N VAL A 86 -35.65 17.82 -1.90
CA VAL A 86 -36.84 16.98 -2.13
C VAL A 86 -36.96 16.53 -3.58
N LEU A 87 -36.62 17.40 -4.54
CA LEU A 87 -36.71 17.09 -5.97
C LEU A 87 -35.50 16.31 -6.51
N SER A 88 -34.47 16.10 -5.68
CA SER A 88 -33.24 15.40 -6.07
C SER A 88 -33.54 14.03 -6.69
N SER A 89 -32.95 13.77 -7.86
CA SER A 89 -33.08 12.50 -8.60
C SER A 89 -32.67 11.30 -7.76
N VAL A 90 -31.76 11.48 -6.80
CA VAL A 90 -31.27 10.40 -5.95
C VAL A 90 -32.34 9.81 -5.02
N ARG A 91 -33.43 10.57 -4.75
CA ARG A 91 -34.57 10.07 -3.98
C ARG A 91 -35.46 9.09 -4.76
N ARG A 92 -35.33 9.06 -6.09
CA ARG A 92 -36.04 8.13 -6.98
C ARG A 92 -35.24 6.85 -7.26
N VAL A 93 -33.98 6.80 -6.82
CA VAL A 93 -33.11 5.65 -7.06
C VAL A 93 -33.55 4.51 -6.13
N PRO A 94 -33.90 3.33 -6.67
CA PRO A 94 -34.20 2.16 -5.86
C PRO A 94 -33.02 1.77 -4.98
N LYS A 95 -33.30 1.15 -3.83
CA LYS A 95 -32.27 0.77 -2.86
C LYS A 95 -31.19 -0.13 -3.48
N GLU A 96 -31.55 -0.99 -4.42
CA GLU A 96 -30.68 -1.96 -5.08
C GLU A 96 -29.64 -1.26 -5.96
N ILE A 97 -30.06 -0.22 -6.67
CA ILE A 97 -29.19 0.58 -7.51
C ILE A 97 -28.28 1.44 -6.63
N LEU A 98 -28.83 2.00 -5.56
CA LEU A 98 -28.05 2.78 -4.60
C LEU A 98 -26.98 1.92 -3.89
N THR A 99 -27.31 0.69 -3.52
CA THR A 99 -26.35 -0.29 -2.98
C THR A 99 -25.25 -0.60 -3.98
N ARG A 100 -25.56 -0.81 -5.26
CA ARG A 100 -24.55 -1.02 -6.31
C ARG A 100 -23.65 0.21 -6.47
N ILE A 101 -24.21 1.41 -6.41
CA ILE A 101 -23.43 2.66 -6.42
C ILE A 101 -22.48 2.71 -5.22
N PHE A 102 -22.92 2.36 -4.02
CA PHE A 102 -22.06 2.35 -2.82
C PHE A 102 -20.89 1.39 -2.98
N ILE A 103 -21.15 0.14 -3.40
CA ILE A 103 -20.13 -0.88 -3.61
C ILE A 103 -19.13 -0.43 -4.69
N PHE A 104 -19.64 0.13 -5.81
CA PHE A 104 -18.80 0.64 -6.88
C PHE A 104 -17.96 1.85 -6.44
N ALA A 105 -18.53 2.77 -5.68
CA ALA A 105 -17.82 3.96 -5.20
C ALA A 105 -16.65 3.63 -4.26
N ILE A 106 -16.66 2.45 -3.64
CA ILE A 106 -15.55 1.96 -2.81
C ILE A 106 -14.48 1.27 -3.67
N ASN A 107 -14.79 0.81 -4.90
CA ASN A 107 -13.83 0.31 -5.91
C ASN A 107 -12.70 -0.63 -5.41
N GLY A 108 -12.94 -1.37 -4.32
CA GLY A 108 -11.91 -2.19 -3.70
C GLY A 108 -10.86 -1.42 -2.87
N ASP A 109 -10.99 -0.10 -2.71
CA ASP A 109 -10.28 0.66 -1.69
C ASP A 109 -10.99 0.47 -0.36
N SER A 110 -10.51 -0.50 0.44
CA SER A 110 -10.93 -0.59 1.83
C SER A 110 -10.32 0.57 2.60
N CYS A 111 -11.14 1.56 2.96
CA CYS A 111 -10.71 2.58 3.90
C CYS A 111 -10.67 2.02 5.32
N ASP A 112 -9.88 2.66 6.19
CA ASP A 112 -9.86 2.33 7.61
C ASP A 112 -11.26 2.41 8.22
N VAL A 113 -11.75 1.28 8.72
CA VAL A 113 -13.09 1.15 9.29
C VAL A 113 -13.23 1.91 10.60
N LEU A 114 -12.13 2.25 11.26
CA LEU A 114 -12.12 3.07 12.46
C LEU A 114 -12.21 4.56 12.14
N ASN A 115 -12.03 4.96 10.88
CA ASN A 115 -12.17 6.34 10.45
C ASN A 115 -13.59 6.61 9.89
N ILE A 116 -14.44 7.23 10.71
CA ILE A 116 -15.83 7.57 10.35
C ILE A 116 -15.96 8.62 9.23
N LYS A 117 -14.86 9.27 8.84
CA LYS A 117 -14.84 10.23 7.73
C LYS A 117 -14.61 9.55 6.38
N THR A 118 -14.41 8.23 6.36
CA THR A 118 -14.12 7.47 5.15
C THR A 118 -15.36 6.87 4.49
N THR A 119 -15.16 6.36 3.28
CA THR A 119 -16.18 6.13 2.25
C THR A 119 -17.39 5.31 2.74
N SER A 120 -17.20 4.22 3.50
CA SER A 120 -18.32 3.39 3.96
C SER A 120 -19.24 4.13 4.95
N TRP A 121 -18.64 4.86 5.90
CA TRP A 121 -19.39 5.65 6.89
C TRP A 121 -20.04 6.89 6.30
N VAL A 122 -19.40 7.52 5.30
CA VAL A 122 -19.92 8.72 4.61
C VAL A 122 -21.32 8.47 4.07
N PHE A 123 -21.61 7.28 3.53
CA PHE A 123 -22.96 6.95 3.06
C PHE A 123 -24.02 7.03 4.18
N MET A 124 -23.66 6.71 5.42
CA MET A 124 -24.55 6.80 6.58
C MET A 124 -24.78 8.25 7.06
N HIS A 125 -23.96 9.21 6.61
CA HIS A 125 -24.06 10.61 7.00
C HIS A 125 -24.88 11.47 6.03
N VAL A 126 -25.20 10.96 4.83
CA VAL A 126 -25.93 11.74 3.79
C VAL A 126 -27.41 11.94 4.11
N SER A 127 -28.15 10.85 4.37
CA SER A 127 -29.59 10.90 4.63
C SER A 127 -30.08 9.70 5.42
N ARG A 128 -31.29 9.77 6.00
CA ARG A 128 -31.92 8.61 6.67
C ARG A 128 -32.09 7.41 5.73
N PHE A 129 -32.43 7.66 4.46
CA PHE A 129 -32.58 6.61 3.46
C PHE A 129 -31.24 5.94 3.16
N TRP A 130 -30.19 6.73 2.91
CA TRP A 130 -28.86 6.20 2.64
C TRP A 130 -28.29 5.42 3.82
N ARG A 131 -28.49 5.93 5.04
CA ARG A 131 -28.10 5.23 6.27
C ARG A 131 -28.75 3.85 6.36
N LYS A 132 -30.06 3.75 6.14
CA LYS A 132 -30.79 2.47 6.17
C LYS A 132 -30.32 1.53 5.06
N THR A 133 -30.07 2.05 3.86
CA THR A 133 -29.58 1.26 2.73
C THR A 133 -28.17 0.74 2.98
N ALA A 134 -27.25 1.60 3.45
CA ALA A 134 -25.87 1.23 3.78
C ALA A 134 -25.81 0.26 4.95
N SER A 135 -26.62 0.44 6.00
CA SER A 135 -26.65 -0.46 7.15
C SER A 135 -27.25 -1.83 6.83
N SER A 136 -28.10 -1.92 5.81
CA SER A 136 -28.73 -3.17 5.37
C SER A 136 -27.94 -3.86 4.24
N CYS A 137 -26.70 -3.42 3.99
CA CYS A 137 -25.84 -3.92 2.92
C CYS A 137 -24.56 -4.54 3.50
N PRO A 138 -24.56 -5.83 3.89
CA PRO A 138 -23.40 -6.46 4.52
C PRO A 138 -22.14 -6.44 3.67
N SER A 139 -22.27 -6.54 2.35
CA SER A 139 -21.14 -6.47 1.41
C SER A 139 -20.40 -5.14 1.43
N LEU A 140 -21.02 -4.08 1.95
CA LEU A 140 -20.36 -2.78 2.17
C LEU A 140 -19.33 -2.84 3.30
N TRP A 141 -19.53 -3.78 4.23
CA TRP A 141 -18.78 -3.91 5.49
C TRP A 141 -17.98 -5.22 5.57
N SER A 142 -17.96 -6.01 4.49
CA SER A 142 -17.28 -7.32 4.46
C SER A 142 -15.78 -7.22 4.23
N ARG A 143 -15.25 -6.05 3.89
CA ARG A 143 -13.80 -5.79 3.77
C ARG A 143 -13.37 -4.80 4.84
N LEU A 144 -12.60 -5.31 5.81
CA LEU A 144 -12.17 -4.56 6.98
C LEU A 144 -10.70 -4.19 6.80
N ARG A 145 -10.38 -2.91 6.93
CA ARG A 145 -9.00 -2.42 7.04
C ARG A 145 -8.89 -1.66 8.34
N ILE A 146 -7.88 -2.00 9.13
CA ILE A 146 -7.56 -1.37 10.40
C ILE A 146 -6.10 -0.96 10.32
N GLU A 147 -5.84 0.32 10.50
CA GLU A 147 -4.49 0.89 10.45
C GLU A 147 -4.17 1.53 11.79
N ALA A 148 -2.99 1.20 12.34
CA ALA A 148 -2.42 1.94 13.46
C ALA A 148 -1.61 3.15 12.93
N PRO A 149 -1.45 4.24 13.72
CA PRO A 149 -1.81 4.34 15.14
C PRO A 149 -3.31 4.51 15.37
N LEU A 150 -3.83 3.78 16.35
CA LEU A 150 -5.24 3.82 16.76
C LEU A 150 -5.52 5.10 17.57
N GLY A 151 -5.59 6.25 16.89
CA GLY A 151 -5.73 7.57 17.51
C GLY A 151 -7.09 7.88 18.16
N ARG A 152 -8.00 6.89 18.29
CA ARG A 152 -9.35 7.10 18.83
C ARG A 152 -9.45 6.60 20.26
N ARG A 153 -10.24 7.32 21.08
CA ARG A 153 -10.48 6.98 22.49
C ARG A 153 -11.18 5.63 22.73
N ASP A 154 -11.85 5.06 21.72
CA ASP A 154 -12.54 3.77 21.81
C ASP A 154 -12.69 3.09 20.42
N PRO A 155 -11.66 2.35 19.95
CA PRO A 155 -11.74 1.60 18.70
C PRO A 155 -12.71 0.41 18.78
N SER A 156 -12.89 -0.16 19.97
CA SER A 156 -13.68 -1.37 20.21
C SER A 156 -15.16 -1.16 19.88
N SER A 157 -15.77 -0.03 20.29
CA SER A 157 -17.17 0.27 19.97
C SER A 157 -17.45 0.39 18.47
N LEU A 158 -16.55 1.03 17.72
CA LEU A 158 -16.68 1.15 16.26
C LEU A 158 -16.51 -0.19 15.58
N LEU A 159 -15.54 -0.98 16.03
CA LEU A 159 -15.30 -2.30 15.51
C LEU A 159 -16.52 -3.20 15.70
N SER A 160 -17.10 -3.23 16.90
CA SER A 160 -18.34 -3.96 17.19
C SER A 160 -19.48 -3.54 16.26
N ALA A 161 -19.64 -2.23 16.00
CA ALA A 161 -20.65 -1.75 15.05
C ALA A 161 -20.41 -2.31 13.64
N VAL A 162 -19.17 -2.29 13.15
CA VAL A 162 -18.82 -2.80 11.81
C VAL A 162 -18.99 -4.32 11.72
N LEU A 163 -18.61 -5.05 12.77
CA LEU A 163 -18.77 -6.50 12.86
C LEU A 163 -20.25 -6.91 12.83
N HIS A 164 -21.14 -6.12 13.44
CA HIS A 164 -22.58 -6.28 13.30
C HIS A 164 -23.09 -5.97 11.90
N LEU A 165 -22.59 -4.92 11.25
CA LEU A 165 -23.02 -4.52 9.91
C LEU A 165 -22.59 -5.50 8.80
N SER A 166 -21.49 -6.23 9.00
CA SER A 166 -20.99 -7.24 8.06
C SER A 166 -21.76 -8.57 8.08
N ASP A 167 -22.68 -8.76 9.03
CA ASP A 167 -23.59 -9.91 9.18
C ASP A 167 -22.89 -11.28 9.18
N ARG A 168 -22.73 -11.92 7.99
CA ARG A 168 -22.28 -13.32 7.88
C ARG A 168 -20.85 -13.51 7.39
N THR A 169 -20.27 -12.60 6.61
CA THR A 169 -18.95 -12.84 6.00
C THR A 169 -18.03 -11.64 6.10
N ILE A 170 -16.75 -11.92 6.33
CA ILE A 170 -15.65 -10.95 6.23
C ILE A 170 -14.72 -11.50 5.15
N TYR A 171 -14.90 -10.99 3.94
CA TYR A 171 -14.17 -11.42 2.75
C TYR A 171 -12.66 -11.15 2.89
N HIS A 172 -12.29 -10.04 3.50
CA HIS A 172 -10.90 -9.66 3.65
C HIS A 172 -10.70 -8.76 4.86
N LEU A 173 -9.81 -9.18 5.77
CA LEU A 173 -9.38 -8.42 6.93
C LEU A 173 -7.92 -8.01 6.76
N THR A 174 -7.66 -6.71 6.78
CA THR A 174 -6.32 -6.14 6.85
C THR A 174 -6.13 -5.48 8.21
N PHE A 175 -5.09 -5.85 8.94
CA PHE A 175 -4.71 -5.17 10.18
C PHE A 175 -3.21 -4.88 10.19
N THR A 176 -2.85 -3.61 10.02
CA THR A 176 -1.46 -3.17 9.91
C THR A 176 -1.12 -2.19 11.01
N CYS A 177 0.04 -2.38 11.63
CA CYS A 177 0.71 -1.38 12.45
C CYS A 177 1.82 -0.76 11.59
N ASP A 178 1.67 0.53 11.26
CA ASP A 178 2.74 1.28 10.58
C ASP A 178 3.66 1.84 11.66
N ASP A 179 4.78 1.18 11.88
CA ASP A 179 5.85 1.71 12.72
C ASP A 179 6.79 2.50 11.81
N ASP A 180 6.51 3.80 11.64
CA ASP A 180 7.35 4.74 10.88
C ASP A 180 8.74 4.93 11.51
N ASP A 181 8.97 4.43 12.73
CA ASP A 181 10.27 4.46 13.39
C ASP A 181 11.12 3.25 12.96
N GLU A 182 12.03 3.46 12.00
CA GLU A 182 13.08 2.53 11.61
C GLU A 182 13.84 2.00 12.85
N GLY A 183 13.39 0.87 13.41
CA GLY A 183 14.10 0.11 14.44
C GLY A 183 13.63 0.30 15.89
N GLY A 184 12.54 1.02 16.16
CA GLY A 184 11.94 1.11 17.49
C GLY A 184 11.00 -0.06 17.80
N THR A 185 11.06 -0.65 19.00
CA THR A 185 10.00 -1.54 19.47
C THR A 185 8.74 -0.73 19.73
N VAL A 186 7.60 -1.20 19.25
CA VAL A 186 6.27 -0.66 19.57
C VAL A 186 6.15 -0.44 21.08
N ASP A 187 5.67 0.75 21.49
CA ASP A 187 5.42 1.04 22.90
C ASP A 187 4.50 -0.03 23.53
N ALA A 188 4.80 -0.45 24.77
CA ALA A 188 4.09 -1.54 25.43
C ALA A 188 2.59 -1.26 25.58
N ASP A 189 2.21 0.00 25.73
CA ASP A 189 0.80 0.40 25.78
C ASP A 189 0.14 0.33 24.39
N HIS A 190 0.87 0.63 23.31
CA HIS A 190 0.38 0.45 21.95
C HIS A 190 0.16 -1.04 21.63
N GLU A 191 1.10 -1.92 22.00
CA GLU A 191 0.94 -3.37 21.84
C GLU A 191 -0.29 -3.91 22.56
N LYS A 192 -0.60 -3.40 23.77
CA LYS A 192 -1.82 -3.79 24.51
C LYS A 192 -3.09 -3.41 23.73
N VAL A 193 -3.14 -2.21 23.15
CA VAL A 193 -4.29 -1.76 22.36
C VAL A 193 -4.44 -2.62 21.10
N LEU A 194 -3.35 -2.90 20.38
CA LEU A 194 -3.37 -3.80 19.22
C LEU A 194 -3.89 -5.20 19.62
N ALA A 195 -3.43 -5.71 20.75
CA ALA A 195 -3.84 -7.00 21.29
C ALA A 195 -5.33 -7.01 21.72
N GLU A 196 -5.87 -5.91 22.26
CA GLU A 196 -7.29 -5.78 22.58
C GLU A 196 -8.14 -5.78 21.30
N VAL A 197 -7.77 -4.98 20.31
CA VAL A 197 -8.45 -4.93 19.00
C VAL A 197 -8.42 -6.29 18.32
N LEU A 198 -7.27 -6.99 18.32
CA LEU A 198 -7.18 -8.32 17.73
C LEU A 198 -8.07 -9.33 18.48
N ARG A 199 -8.21 -9.23 19.81
CA ARG A 199 -9.11 -10.13 20.55
C ARG A 199 -10.57 -9.95 20.14
N VAL A 200 -11.05 -8.72 20.00
CA VAL A 200 -12.41 -8.42 19.52
C VAL A 200 -12.61 -8.97 18.10
N LEU A 201 -11.63 -8.79 17.23
CA LEU A 201 -11.62 -9.36 15.88
C LEU A 201 -11.74 -10.90 15.92
N LEU A 202 -10.94 -11.57 16.75
CA LEU A 202 -10.86 -13.03 16.82
C LEU A 202 -12.18 -13.69 17.23
N GLU A 203 -13.08 -12.99 17.93
CA GLU A 203 -14.43 -13.49 18.23
C GLU A 203 -15.24 -13.81 16.97
N HIS A 204 -14.91 -13.18 15.84
CA HIS A 204 -15.59 -13.37 14.55
C HIS A 204 -14.73 -14.09 13.51
N SER A 205 -13.65 -14.76 13.94
CA SER A 205 -12.67 -15.42 13.06
C SER A 205 -13.22 -16.51 12.13
N SER A 206 -14.37 -17.12 12.46
CA SER A 206 -15.03 -18.14 11.61
C SER A 206 -15.60 -17.60 10.31
N ARG A 207 -15.77 -16.28 10.23
CA ARG A 207 -16.30 -15.59 9.07
C ARG A 207 -15.21 -15.08 8.13
N TRP A 208 -13.94 -15.23 8.49
CA TRP A 208 -12.81 -14.68 7.75
C TRP A 208 -12.46 -15.57 6.57
N GLU A 209 -12.42 -15.00 5.37
CA GLU A 209 -11.95 -15.70 4.16
C GLU A 209 -10.49 -15.38 3.85
N ARG A 210 -10.06 -14.13 4.05
CA ARG A 210 -8.68 -13.69 3.82
C ARG A 210 -8.21 -12.77 4.94
N ILE A 211 -7.00 -13.00 5.43
CA ILE A 211 -6.39 -12.19 6.47
C ILE A 211 -5.02 -11.71 6.00
N SER A 212 -4.76 -10.42 6.15
CA SER A 212 -3.45 -9.80 5.97
C SER A 212 -3.09 -8.99 7.20
N CYS A 213 -2.16 -9.45 8.02
CA CYS A 213 -1.73 -8.75 9.23
C CYS A 213 -0.26 -8.35 9.16
N ALA A 214 0.05 -7.12 9.53
CA ALA A 214 1.41 -6.68 9.81
C ALA A 214 1.45 -6.19 11.25
N LEU A 215 1.88 -7.06 12.17
CA LEU A 215 1.75 -6.87 13.61
C LEU A 215 2.99 -7.40 14.36
N PRO A 216 3.23 -6.93 15.60
CA PRO A 216 4.30 -7.46 16.43
C PRO A 216 4.11 -8.93 16.82
N THR A 217 5.20 -9.63 17.12
CA THR A 217 5.25 -11.08 17.41
C THR A 217 4.24 -11.52 18.47
N ASN A 218 4.18 -10.81 19.60
CA ASN A 218 3.30 -11.14 20.71
C ASN A 218 1.82 -10.95 20.39
N VAL A 219 1.49 -10.00 19.52
CA VAL A 219 0.13 -9.78 19.03
C VAL A 219 -0.26 -10.89 18.06
N LEU A 220 0.61 -11.24 17.10
CA LEU A 220 0.39 -12.38 16.19
C LEU A 220 0.22 -13.71 16.92
N ALA A 221 0.90 -13.92 18.05
CA ALA A 221 0.73 -15.12 18.86
C ALA A 221 -0.71 -15.33 19.35
N LEU A 222 -1.52 -14.27 19.47
CA LEU A 222 -2.92 -14.36 19.88
C LEU A 222 -3.80 -15.08 18.86
N LEU A 223 -3.35 -15.18 17.60
CA LEU A 223 -4.07 -15.94 16.57
C LEU A 223 -4.28 -17.41 16.98
N SER A 224 -3.34 -17.99 17.73
CA SER A 224 -3.45 -19.37 18.24
C SER A 224 -4.64 -19.57 19.19
N VAL A 225 -5.16 -18.51 19.81
CA VAL A 225 -6.39 -18.58 20.63
C VAL A 225 -7.62 -18.94 19.78
N ALA A 226 -7.58 -18.67 18.48
CA ALA A 226 -8.66 -18.96 17.54
C ALA A 226 -8.43 -20.22 16.70
N ARG A 227 -7.51 -21.10 17.11
CA ARG A 227 -7.06 -22.28 16.34
C ARG A 227 -8.18 -23.10 15.67
N GLU A 228 -9.29 -23.30 16.37
CA GLU A 228 -10.42 -24.11 15.88
C GLU A 228 -11.55 -23.31 15.24
N ARG A 229 -11.34 -22.02 14.99
CA ARG A 229 -12.39 -21.11 14.51
C ARG A 229 -12.22 -20.70 13.07
N PHE A 230 -11.14 -21.02 12.36
CA PHE A 230 -10.89 -20.53 11.01
C PHE A 230 -11.58 -21.36 9.91
N ASP A 231 -12.89 -21.55 10.01
CA ASP A 231 -13.68 -22.46 9.15
C ASP A 231 -13.80 -22.01 7.67
N SER A 232 -13.73 -20.71 7.44
CA SER A 232 -13.90 -20.09 6.12
C SER A 232 -12.59 -19.59 5.51
N LEU A 233 -11.48 -19.72 6.22
CA LEU A 233 -10.22 -19.10 5.85
C LEU A 233 -9.60 -19.79 4.63
N ILE A 234 -9.36 -19.00 3.58
CA ILE A 234 -8.79 -19.42 2.30
C ILE A 234 -7.34 -18.95 2.17
N SER A 235 -7.04 -17.75 2.65
CA SER A 235 -5.71 -17.13 2.49
C SER A 235 -5.27 -16.42 3.77
N VAL A 236 -4.03 -16.65 4.20
CA VAL A 236 -3.40 -15.94 5.32
C VAL A 236 -2.07 -15.34 4.89
N SER A 237 -1.87 -14.06 5.21
CA SER A 237 -0.61 -13.35 5.03
C SER A 237 -0.24 -12.64 6.32
N LEU A 238 0.86 -13.06 6.94
CA LEU A 238 1.37 -12.46 8.17
C LEU A 238 2.75 -11.86 7.93
N GLN A 239 2.91 -10.61 8.31
CA GLN A 239 4.16 -9.89 8.41
C GLN A 239 4.45 -9.64 9.89
N CYS A 240 5.58 -10.17 10.35
CA CYS A 240 6.10 -9.85 11.66
C CYS A 240 6.87 -8.52 11.58
N SER A 241 6.55 -7.55 12.43
CA SER A 241 7.22 -6.24 12.47
C SER A 241 8.49 -6.23 13.33
N ASP A 242 8.68 -7.24 14.18
CA ASP A 242 9.84 -7.36 15.07
C ASP A 242 10.59 -8.69 14.87
N SER A 243 11.71 -8.86 15.57
CA SER A 243 12.59 -10.03 15.50
C SER A 243 12.50 -10.97 16.72
N ARG A 244 11.44 -10.85 17.55
CA ARG A 244 11.28 -11.64 18.78
C ARG A 244 11.00 -13.11 18.46
N GLU A 245 11.35 -14.02 19.39
CA GLU A 245 11.09 -15.44 19.21
C GLU A 245 9.58 -15.75 19.36
N LEU A 246 8.91 -16.07 18.26
CA LEU A 246 7.55 -16.63 18.25
C LEU A 246 7.64 -18.16 18.36
N GLY A 247 7.51 -18.73 19.55
CA GLY A 247 7.68 -20.18 19.78
C GLY A 247 6.98 -21.07 18.75
N THR A 248 5.68 -21.30 18.92
CA THR A 248 4.87 -22.06 17.94
C THR A 248 3.62 -21.27 17.56
N LEU A 249 3.35 -21.17 16.27
CA LEU A 249 2.13 -20.63 15.69
C LEU A 249 1.33 -21.77 15.05
N ASP A 250 0.32 -22.24 15.75
CA ASP A 250 -0.55 -23.37 15.38
C ASP A 250 -1.99 -22.97 15.03
N ALA A 251 -2.26 -21.66 15.02
CA ALA A 251 -3.56 -21.06 14.73
C ALA A 251 -4.26 -21.62 13.49
N PHE A 252 -3.49 -21.98 12.46
CA PHE A 252 -4.03 -22.36 11.16
C PHE A 252 -3.94 -23.86 10.87
N GLU A 253 -3.37 -24.65 11.79
CA GLU A 253 -3.02 -26.07 11.55
C GLU A 253 -4.21 -26.91 11.07
N ILE A 254 -5.41 -26.60 11.57
CA ILE A 254 -6.64 -27.35 11.28
C ILE A 254 -7.66 -26.56 10.44
N ALA A 255 -7.26 -25.43 9.85
CA ALA A 255 -8.14 -24.64 8.99
C ALA A 255 -8.49 -25.45 7.71
N PRO A 256 -9.77 -25.80 7.49
CA PRO A 256 -10.15 -26.82 6.51
C PRO A 256 -10.16 -26.33 5.06
N LYS A 257 -10.20 -25.01 4.83
CA LYS A 257 -10.28 -24.38 3.50
C LYS A 257 -9.03 -23.61 3.13
N LEU A 258 -8.00 -23.62 3.98
CA LEU A 258 -6.82 -22.80 3.79
C LEU A 258 -6.03 -23.31 2.60
N ALA A 259 -5.92 -22.48 1.56
CA ALA A 259 -5.24 -22.80 0.32
C ALA A 259 -3.92 -22.04 0.18
N GLU A 260 -3.82 -20.84 0.76
CA GLU A 260 -2.68 -19.94 0.60
C GLU A 260 -2.15 -19.49 1.96
N ALA A 261 -0.85 -19.62 2.20
CA ALA A 261 -0.23 -19.14 3.42
C ALA A 261 1.09 -18.42 3.13
N SER A 262 1.23 -17.19 3.64
CA SER A 262 2.42 -16.36 3.49
C SER A 262 2.89 -15.84 4.85
N PHE A 263 4.16 -16.08 5.17
CA PHE A 263 4.78 -15.67 6.42
C PHE A 263 6.07 -14.90 6.14
N ASN A 264 6.14 -13.67 6.62
CA ASN A 264 7.23 -12.75 6.33
C ASN A 264 7.80 -12.17 7.63
N GLY A 265 9.12 -12.04 7.71
CA GLY A 265 9.81 -11.40 8.85
C GLY A 265 9.87 -12.22 10.15
N PHE A 266 9.39 -13.46 10.17
CA PHE A 266 9.41 -14.30 11.37
C PHE A 266 10.85 -14.66 11.82
N HIS A 267 11.03 -14.80 13.14
CA HIS A 267 12.31 -15.25 13.69
C HIS A 267 12.66 -16.69 13.25
N ARG A 268 13.96 -16.98 13.09
CA ARG A 268 14.47 -18.26 12.54
C ARG A 268 13.93 -19.53 13.22
N LYS A 269 13.72 -19.47 14.54
CA LYS A 269 13.23 -20.60 15.36
C LYS A 269 11.71 -20.77 15.35
N ALA A 270 10.96 -19.87 14.72
CA ALA A 270 9.50 -19.91 14.77
C ALA A 270 8.96 -21.18 14.10
N GLU A 271 8.16 -21.95 14.83
CA GLU A 271 7.47 -23.13 14.30
C GLU A 271 6.06 -22.75 13.84
N ILE A 272 5.85 -22.73 12.52
CA ILE A 272 4.55 -22.40 11.93
C ILE A 272 3.90 -23.70 11.47
N ARG A 273 2.75 -24.05 12.06
CA ARG A 273 1.98 -25.24 11.70
C ARG A 273 0.83 -24.88 10.78
N ILE A 274 0.74 -25.62 9.68
CA ILE A 274 -0.20 -25.37 8.59
C ILE A 274 -0.82 -26.68 8.10
N PRO A 275 -1.99 -26.62 7.45
CA PRO A 275 -2.63 -27.78 6.88
C PRO A 275 -1.85 -28.37 5.70
N ARG A 276 -2.10 -29.64 5.40
CA ARG A 276 -1.39 -30.39 4.34
C ARG A 276 -2.05 -30.30 2.96
N HIS A 277 -2.89 -29.29 2.76
CA HIS A 277 -3.65 -29.09 1.54
C HIS A 277 -3.46 -27.66 1.01
N LEU A 278 -2.28 -27.07 1.21
CA LEU A 278 -1.98 -25.78 0.61
C LEU A 278 -1.75 -25.92 -0.90
N VAL A 279 -2.23 -24.92 -1.64
CA VAL A 279 -1.95 -24.68 -3.07
C VAL A 279 -0.77 -23.73 -3.23
N ALA A 280 -0.63 -22.75 -2.32
CA ALA A 280 0.50 -21.83 -2.30
C ALA A 280 1.06 -21.66 -0.89
N TYR A 281 2.39 -21.68 -0.77
CA TYR A 281 3.08 -21.41 0.47
C TYR A 281 4.27 -20.46 0.25
N SER A 282 4.41 -19.48 1.13
CA SER A 282 5.52 -18.53 1.16
C SER A 282 6.04 -18.37 2.58
N ASP A 283 7.35 -18.51 2.75
CA ASP A 283 8.07 -18.17 3.98
C ASP A 283 9.35 -17.41 3.63
N THR A 284 9.32 -16.09 3.85
CA THR A 284 10.43 -15.20 3.50
C THR A 284 11.28 -14.82 4.70
N ARG A 285 11.28 -15.64 5.76
CA ARG A 285 12.11 -15.37 6.94
C ARG A 285 13.59 -15.20 6.54
N PRO A 286 14.27 -14.18 7.09
CA PRO A 286 15.60 -13.82 6.62
C PRO A 286 16.68 -14.83 7.05
N GLN A 287 16.44 -15.59 8.11
CA GLN A 287 17.41 -16.55 8.65
C GLN A 287 16.71 -17.90 8.89
N GLY A 288 17.37 -18.98 8.47
CA GLY A 288 16.97 -20.34 8.84
C GLY A 288 17.80 -20.89 10.00
N ASP A 289 17.30 -21.94 10.62
CA ASP A 289 18.11 -22.83 11.47
C ASP A 289 18.30 -24.19 10.77
N THR A 290 19.02 -25.11 11.42
CA THR A 290 19.32 -26.43 10.86
C THR A 290 18.10 -27.33 10.68
N THR A 291 16.95 -26.98 11.26
CA THR A 291 15.71 -27.76 11.21
C THR A 291 14.78 -27.33 10.07
N LEU A 292 15.03 -26.16 9.49
CA LEU A 292 14.11 -25.53 8.55
C LEU A 292 14.06 -26.24 7.19
N THR A 293 15.21 -26.54 6.59
CA THR A 293 15.27 -27.30 5.32
C THR A 293 14.55 -28.66 5.41
N PRO A 294 14.77 -29.49 6.45
CA PRO A 294 13.98 -30.70 6.67
C PRO A 294 12.46 -30.46 6.75
N ARG A 295 12.02 -29.39 7.43
CA ARG A 295 10.59 -29.03 7.55
C ARG A 295 9.97 -28.65 6.21
N TYR A 296 10.67 -27.86 5.40
CA TYR A 296 10.21 -27.50 4.06
C TYR A 296 10.14 -28.70 3.11
N LEU A 297 11.13 -29.61 3.16
CA LEU A 297 11.07 -30.85 2.40
C LEU A 297 9.89 -31.73 2.81
N ASP A 298 9.59 -31.83 4.11
CA ASP A 298 8.43 -32.56 4.61
C ASP A 298 7.11 -31.94 4.15
N MET A 299 7.00 -30.61 4.15
CA MET A 299 5.85 -29.89 3.62
C MET A 299 5.64 -30.14 2.12
N VAL A 300 6.69 -29.99 1.31
CA VAL A 300 6.61 -30.30 -0.13
C VAL A 300 6.23 -31.77 -0.34
N ARG A 301 6.72 -32.69 0.50
CA ARG A 301 6.34 -34.12 0.42
C ARG A 301 4.87 -34.37 0.74
N ARG A 302 4.29 -33.63 1.69
CA ARG A 302 2.92 -33.88 2.20
C ARG A 302 1.83 -33.12 1.45
N SER A 303 2.12 -31.94 0.93
CA SER A 303 1.13 -31.06 0.29
C SER A 303 1.04 -31.32 -1.21
N LEU A 304 0.36 -32.40 -1.61
CA LEU A 304 0.36 -32.91 -2.99
C LEU A 304 -0.26 -31.97 -4.06
N GLN A 305 -1.03 -30.97 -3.62
CA GLN A 305 -1.67 -29.97 -4.48
C GLN A 305 -0.94 -28.63 -4.54
N LEU A 306 0.26 -28.56 -3.97
CA LEU A 306 1.07 -27.36 -3.94
C LEU A 306 1.56 -27.00 -5.35
N GLU A 307 1.13 -25.84 -5.85
CA GLU A 307 1.51 -25.32 -7.16
C GLU A 307 2.62 -24.26 -7.06
N THR A 308 2.59 -23.47 -5.99
CA THR A 308 3.55 -22.39 -5.73
C THR A 308 4.24 -22.57 -4.38
N PHE A 309 5.56 -22.51 -4.37
CA PHE A 309 6.36 -22.62 -3.14
C PHE A 309 7.49 -21.60 -3.12
N ARG A 310 7.53 -20.76 -2.10
CA ARG A 310 8.52 -19.69 -1.95
C ARG A 310 9.19 -19.76 -0.59
N VAL A 311 10.49 -19.96 -0.59
CA VAL A 311 11.32 -19.95 0.63
C VAL A 311 12.60 -19.17 0.36
N ASN A 312 12.87 -18.12 1.13
CA ASN A 312 14.03 -17.25 0.90
C ASN A 312 15.18 -17.49 1.90
N HIS A 313 15.10 -18.54 2.73
CA HIS A 313 16.15 -18.82 3.70
C HIS A 313 17.39 -19.35 2.98
N CYS A 314 18.57 -18.90 3.40
CA CYS A 314 19.82 -19.56 3.05
C CYS A 314 20.53 -19.94 4.36
N SER A 315 21.02 -21.17 4.46
CA SER A 315 21.78 -21.65 5.62
C SER A 315 23.04 -20.81 5.84
N THR A 316 23.32 -20.41 7.09
CA THR A 316 24.64 -19.86 7.44
C THR A 316 25.67 -20.99 7.51
N GLU A 317 26.78 -20.83 6.79
CA GLU A 317 27.88 -21.81 6.67
C GLU A 317 28.35 -22.37 8.02
N GLY A 318 28.67 -23.67 8.07
CA GLY A 318 29.40 -24.30 9.18
C GLY A 318 28.66 -25.39 9.96
N SER A 319 27.37 -25.58 9.76
CA SER A 319 26.66 -26.72 10.36
C SER A 319 26.71 -27.90 9.40
N SER A 320 27.55 -28.89 9.68
CA SER A 320 27.56 -30.16 8.96
C SER A 320 26.20 -30.84 9.13
N TYR A 321 25.36 -30.71 8.11
CA TYR A 321 24.06 -31.32 8.06
C TYR A 321 24.20 -32.84 8.06
N GLN A 322 23.99 -33.47 9.21
CA GLN A 322 23.47 -34.84 9.24
C GLN A 322 21.96 -34.77 8.94
N ILE A 323 21.56 -34.34 7.74
CA ILE A 323 20.21 -34.70 7.31
C ILE A 323 20.26 -36.23 7.17
N PRO A 324 19.48 -37.00 7.95
CA PRO A 324 19.41 -38.44 7.75
C PRO A 324 18.93 -38.61 6.31
N ARG A 325 19.83 -39.06 5.41
CA ARG A 325 19.67 -39.04 3.93
C ARG A 325 18.19 -38.99 3.54
N PRO A 326 17.62 -37.82 3.24
CA PRO A 326 16.19 -37.77 3.04
C PRO A 326 15.93 -38.38 1.67
N SER A 327 14.92 -39.24 1.60
CA SER A 327 14.36 -39.73 0.35
C SER A 327 13.97 -38.54 -0.50
N ARG A 328 14.77 -38.27 -1.53
CA ARG A 328 14.56 -37.24 -2.54
C ARG A 328 13.05 -37.02 -2.81
N VAL A 329 12.59 -35.79 -2.63
CA VAL A 329 11.17 -35.45 -2.67
C VAL A 329 10.76 -35.19 -4.11
N THR A 330 9.86 -36.00 -4.65
CA THR A 330 9.27 -35.78 -5.96
C THR A 330 7.92 -35.10 -5.80
N HIS A 331 7.74 -33.94 -6.43
CA HIS A 331 6.47 -33.22 -6.40
C HIS A 331 5.95 -32.94 -7.82
N LYS A 332 4.78 -33.48 -8.15
CA LYS A 332 4.27 -33.53 -9.53
C LYS A 332 3.44 -32.31 -9.94
N SER A 333 2.97 -31.51 -8.99
CA SER A 333 2.06 -30.39 -9.26
C SER A 333 2.73 -29.02 -9.13
N LEU A 334 3.98 -28.97 -8.64
CA LEU A 334 4.63 -27.71 -8.30
C LEU A 334 5.22 -27.08 -9.56
N ARG A 335 4.69 -25.90 -9.89
CA ARG A 335 4.97 -25.13 -11.12
C ARG A 335 5.90 -23.97 -10.87
N HIS A 336 5.79 -23.35 -9.69
CA HIS A 336 6.52 -22.14 -9.35
C HIS A 336 7.33 -22.36 -8.08
N LEU A 337 8.65 -22.20 -8.18
CA LEU A 337 9.58 -22.33 -7.06
C LEU A 337 10.40 -21.06 -6.88
N THR A 338 10.40 -20.50 -5.67
CA THR A 338 11.44 -19.56 -5.21
C THR A 338 12.30 -20.23 -4.13
N ALA A 339 13.61 -20.32 -4.32
CA ALA A 339 14.56 -20.86 -3.35
C ALA A 339 16.01 -20.42 -3.61
N CYS A 340 16.83 -20.33 -2.55
CA CYS A 340 18.30 -20.15 -2.63
C CYS A 340 19.11 -21.25 -1.93
N ASP A 341 18.50 -22.09 -1.08
CA ASP A 341 19.23 -23.10 -0.29
C ASP A 341 19.61 -24.31 -1.14
N ASP A 342 20.92 -24.58 -1.26
CA ASP A 342 21.48 -25.67 -2.06
C ASP A 342 21.01 -27.05 -1.57
N LEU A 343 21.05 -27.30 -0.27
CA LEU A 343 20.59 -28.55 0.33
C LEU A 343 19.11 -28.80 0.08
N PHE A 344 18.27 -27.76 0.14
CA PHE A 344 16.87 -27.86 -0.24
C PHE A 344 16.73 -28.23 -1.73
N LEU A 345 17.43 -27.50 -2.62
CA LEU A 345 17.37 -27.70 -4.07
C LEU A 345 17.88 -29.09 -4.51
N GLU A 346 18.93 -29.62 -3.89
CA GLU A 346 19.51 -30.93 -4.21
C GLU A 346 18.57 -32.10 -3.92
N ASN A 347 17.61 -31.92 -3.01
CA ASN A 347 16.71 -32.96 -2.54
C ASN A 347 15.33 -32.96 -3.24
N LEU A 348 15.14 -32.15 -4.28
CA LEU A 348 13.86 -32.01 -4.99
C LEU A 348 13.85 -32.65 -6.40
N VAL A 349 12.68 -33.11 -6.85
CA VAL A 349 12.41 -33.53 -8.25
C VAL A 349 11.06 -32.97 -8.65
N LEU A 350 11.05 -32.03 -9.59
CA LEU A 350 9.90 -31.17 -9.88
C LEU A 350 9.57 -31.20 -11.37
N PRO A 351 8.99 -32.30 -11.90
CA PRO A 351 8.77 -32.48 -13.33
C PRO A 351 7.83 -31.43 -13.96
N ALA A 352 6.92 -30.85 -13.17
CA ALA A 352 5.99 -29.82 -13.64
C ALA A 352 6.51 -28.38 -13.49
N LEU A 353 7.75 -28.19 -13.04
CA LEU A 353 8.32 -26.86 -12.79
C LEU A 353 8.45 -26.08 -14.11
N ASP A 354 7.82 -24.91 -14.18
CA ASP A 354 7.87 -24.02 -15.34
C ASP A 354 8.49 -22.65 -15.01
N THR A 355 8.50 -22.27 -13.73
CA THR A 355 8.98 -20.97 -13.25
C THR A 355 9.90 -21.17 -12.04
N MET A 356 11.12 -20.64 -12.13
CA MET A 356 12.09 -20.70 -11.04
C MET A 356 12.65 -19.33 -10.72
N ASN A 357 12.68 -18.99 -9.43
CA ASN A 357 13.26 -17.75 -8.91
C ASN A 357 14.37 -18.11 -7.91
N ILE A 358 15.59 -17.71 -8.22
CA ILE A 358 16.75 -17.86 -7.33
C ILE A 358 16.84 -16.58 -6.50
N GLU A 359 16.40 -16.62 -5.24
CA GLU A 359 16.23 -15.41 -4.42
C GLU A 359 16.58 -15.66 -2.94
N PRO A 360 17.60 -14.97 -2.37
CA PRO A 360 17.97 -15.04 -0.96
C PRO A 360 17.27 -14.00 -0.07
N GLY A 361 16.33 -13.23 -0.64
CA GLY A 361 15.74 -12.01 -0.05
C GLY A 361 16.48 -10.72 -0.43
N ASP A 362 15.84 -9.56 -0.25
CA ASP A 362 16.26 -8.29 -0.85
C ASP A 362 17.64 -7.75 -0.41
N ARG A 363 18.14 -8.14 0.76
CA ARG A 363 19.37 -7.59 1.36
C ARG A 363 20.55 -8.57 1.40
N ARG A 364 20.44 -9.73 0.75
CA ARG A 364 21.46 -10.78 0.80
C ARG A 364 21.96 -11.13 -0.59
N GLU A 365 23.22 -11.51 -0.66
CA GLU A 365 23.77 -12.19 -1.83
C GLU A 365 23.36 -13.66 -1.82
N CYS A 366 23.06 -14.19 -2.99
CA CYS A 366 22.73 -15.58 -3.16
C CYS A 366 24.02 -16.41 -3.06
N PRO A 367 24.04 -17.51 -2.28
CA PRO A 367 25.24 -18.33 -2.17
C PRO A 367 25.59 -18.94 -3.54
N PRO A 368 26.87 -18.98 -3.94
CA PRO A 368 27.29 -19.60 -5.21
C PRO A 368 26.83 -21.05 -5.38
N SER A 369 26.69 -21.80 -4.27
CA SER A 369 26.21 -23.17 -4.28
C SER A 369 24.76 -23.31 -4.78
N ALA A 370 23.93 -22.27 -4.63
CA ALA A 370 22.57 -22.25 -5.19
C ALA A 370 22.60 -22.39 -6.72
N CYS A 371 23.43 -21.57 -7.38
CA CYS A 371 23.60 -21.60 -8.83
C CYS A 371 24.21 -22.90 -9.34
N ILE A 372 24.94 -23.65 -8.49
CA ILE A 372 25.44 -24.99 -8.79
C ILE A 372 24.32 -26.03 -8.65
N ALA A 373 23.47 -25.92 -7.63
CA ALA A 373 22.38 -26.86 -7.37
C ALA A 373 21.25 -26.80 -8.43
N VAL A 374 20.99 -25.63 -9.02
CA VAL A 374 19.91 -25.45 -10.02
C VAL A 374 20.09 -26.31 -11.28
N PRO A 375 21.25 -26.35 -11.96
CA PRO A 375 21.50 -27.29 -13.05
C PRO A 375 21.19 -28.74 -12.70
N HIS A 376 21.60 -29.19 -11.51
CA HIS A 376 21.32 -30.55 -11.04
C HIS A 376 19.82 -30.79 -10.85
N LEU A 377 19.08 -29.80 -10.35
CA LEU A 377 17.62 -29.87 -10.23
C LEU A 377 16.95 -29.98 -11.61
N ILE A 378 17.37 -29.16 -12.59
CA ILE A 378 16.79 -29.15 -13.94
C ILE A 378 16.99 -30.49 -14.63
N VAL A 379 18.24 -30.98 -14.67
CA VAL A 379 18.58 -32.27 -15.30
C VAL A 379 17.82 -33.41 -14.64
N ARG A 380 17.74 -33.40 -13.31
CA ARG A 380 17.08 -34.45 -12.54
C ARG A 380 15.56 -34.42 -12.66
N SER A 381 14.97 -33.23 -12.75
CA SER A 381 13.53 -33.04 -12.84
C SER A 381 13.02 -33.20 -14.27
N GLN A 382 13.88 -33.03 -15.27
CA GLN A 382 13.51 -32.99 -16.68
C GLN A 382 12.36 -31.99 -16.94
N CYS A 383 12.37 -30.90 -16.18
CA CYS A 383 11.34 -29.87 -16.25
C CYS A 383 11.54 -28.97 -17.47
N SER A 384 10.50 -28.24 -17.85
CA SER A 384 10.51 -27.31 -18.98
C SER A 384 10.35 -25.88 -18.49
N LEU A 385 11.45 -25.29 -18.02
CA LEU A 385 11.44 -23.90 -17.53
C LEU A 385 11.14 -22.93 -18.67
N THR A 386 10.16 -22.06 -18.43
CA THR A 386 9.73 -20.98 -19.31
C THR A 386 10.03 -19.61 -18.73
N SER A 387 10.15 -19.50 -17.41
CA SER A 387 10.50 -18.27 -16.69
C SER A 387 11.61 -18.54 -15.67
N LEU A 388 12.64 -17.67 -15.67
CA LEU A 388 13.76 -17.74 -14.74
C LEU A 388 14.05 -16.33 -14.20
N SER A 389 14.01 -16.19 -12.88
CA SER A 389 14.44 -14.97 -12.19
C SER A 389 15.67 -15.25 -11.33
N LEU A 390 16.59 -14.30 -11.31
CA LEU A 390 17.79 -14.34 -10.51
C LEU A 390 17.91 -13.02 -9.73
N THR A 391 17.89 -13.11 -8.39
CA THR A 391 17.92 -11.96 -7.49
C THR A 391 19.19 -11.98 -6.64
N ASN A 392 19.99 -10.91 -6.71
CA ASN A 392 21.26 -10.77 -5.96
C ASN A 392 22.20 -11.98 -6.09
N ALA A 393 22.27 -12.61 -7.26
CA ALA A 393 23.24 -13.68 -7.54
C ALA A 393 24.16 -13.27 -8.69
N ALA A 394 25.35 -13.83 -8.77
CA ALA A 394 26.25 -13.57 -9.88
C ALA A 394 25.75 -14.32 -11.13
N PRO A 395 25.58 -13.65 -12.29
CA PRO A 395 25.28 -14.32 -13.56
C PRO A 395 26.56 -14.95 -14.14
N ASP A 396 27.20 -15.79 -13.35
CA ASP A 396 28.49 -16.43 -13.62
C ASP A 396 28.36 -17.58 -14.65
N SER A 397 29.42 -18.37 -14.79
CA SER A 397 29.41 -19.56 -15.67
C SER A 397 28.36 -20.60 -15.26
N ASN A 398 28.02 -20.72 -13.97
CA ASN A 398 26.97 -21.64 -13.51
C ASN A 398 25.61 -21.15 -13.98
N PHE A 399 25.36 -19.83 -13.94
CA PHE A 399 24.13 -19.26 -14.50
C PHE A 399 24.01 -19.49 -16.02
N ILE A 400 25.11 -19.34 -16.76
CA ILE A 400 25.13 -19.65 -18.20
C ILE A 400 24.78 -21.13 -18.44
N ASN A 401 25.27 -22.05 -17.60
CA ASN A 401 24.91 -23.47 -17.69
C ASN A 401 23.41 -23.71 -17.49
N ILE A 402 22.76 -22.97 -16.57
CA ILE A 402 21.30 -23.02 -16.38
C ILE A 402 20.58 -22.64 -17.69
N LEU A 403 21.01 -21.55 -18.34
CA LEU A 403 20.42 -21.07 -19.59
C LEU A 403 20.63 -22.07 -20.75
N GLN A 404 21.76 -22.78 -20.78
CA GLN A 404 22.02 -23.83 -21.76
C GLN A 404 21.09 -25.04 -21.61
N LEU A 405 20.74 -25.39 -20.36
CA LEU A 405 19.83 -26.48 -20.04
C LEU A 405 18.35 -26.12 -20.28
N THR A 406 18.04 -24.85 -20.57
CA THR A 406 16.66 -24.34 -20.66
C THR A 406 16.39 -23.64 -22.00
N PRO A 407 16.55 -24.30 -23.16
CA PRO A 407 16.39 -23.66 -24.47
C PRO A 407 14.96 -23.13 -24.74
N GLN A 408 13.96 -23.59 -23.97
CA GLN A 408 12.55 -23.19 -24.07
C GLN A 408 12.23 -21.91 -23.27
N LEU A 409 13.23 -21.31 -22.59
CA LEU A 409 13.02 -20.15 -21.73
C LEU A 409 12.46 -18.96 -22.53
N ARG A 410 11.42 -18.32 -22.00
CA ARG A 410 10.70 -17.19 -22.62
C ARG A 410 10.85 -15.89 -21.85
N SER A 411 10.99 -15.94 -20.52
CA SER A 411 11.20 -14.77 -19.69
C SER A 411 12.45 -14.94 -18.82
N LEU A 412 13.31 -13.94 -18.84
CA LEU A 412 14.52 -13.86 -18.03
C LEU A 412 14.50 -12.55 -17.24
N HIS A 413 14.52 -12.65 -15.92
CA HIS A 413 14.54 -11.51 -15.02
C HIS A 413 15.83 -11.52 -14.19
N LEU A 414 16.57 -10.42 -14.22
CA LEU A 414 17.78 -10.20 -13.43
C LEU A 414 17.54 -9.03 -12.48
N ARG A 415 17.45 -9.31 -11.18
CA ARG A 415 17.11 -8.32 -10.15
C ARG A 415 18.29 -8.10 -9.21
N PHE A 416 18.69 -6.86 -9.05
CA PHE A 416 19.77 -6.47 -8.15
C PHE A 416 19.31 -5.28 -7.31
N PRO A 417 18.50 -5.48 -6.24
CA PRO A 417 18.03 -4.39 -5.40
C PRO A 417 19.18 -3.57 -4.78
N LEU A 418 20.32 -4.22 -4.53
CA LEU A 418 21.57 -3.59 -4.11
C LEU A 418 22.70 -3.99 -5.08
N TRP A 419 23.17 -3.03 -5.87
CA TRP A 419 24.29 -3.27 -6.79
C TRP A 419 25.63 -3.06 -6.07
N ILE A 420 26.10 -4.11 -5.39
CA ILE A 420 27.35 -4.11 -4.61
C ILE A 420 28.45 -4.81 -5.42
N ASP A 421 28.91 -4.16 -6.49
CA ASP A 421 29.95 -4.72 -7.35
C ASP A 421 31.35 -4.16 -7.04
N ARG A 422 31.81 -4.36 -5.80
CA ARG A 422 33.09 -3.78 -5.32
C ARG A 422 34.30 -4.23 -6.16
N SER A 423 34.21 -5.38 -6.81
CA SER A 423 35.28 -6.00 -7.61
C SER A 423 35.03 -5.98 -9.12
N ARG A 424 33.99 -5.28 -9.62
CA ARG A 424 33.57 -5.29 -11.04
C ARG A 424 33.26 -6.69 -11.59
N VAL A 425 32.96 -7.64 -10.72
CA VAL A 425 32.67 -9.04 -11.05
C VAL A 425 31.27 -9.16 -11.65
N TYR A 426 30.26 -8.47 -11.10
CA TYR A 426 28.91 -8.46 -11.69
C TYR A 426 28.92 -7.81 -13.09
N GLU A 427 29.63 -6.71 -13.28
CA GLU A 427 29.84 -6.05 -14.57
C GLU A 427 30.44 -7.01 -15.61
N SER A 428 31.52 -7.71 -15.26
CA SER A 428 32.18 -8.68 -16.15
C SER A 428 31.26 -9.86 -16.50
N HIS A 429 30.55 -10.40 -15.51
CA HIS A 429 29.58 -11.48 -15.72
C HIS A 429 28.40 -11.04 -16.60
N MET A 430 27.87 -9.83 -16.38
CA MET A 430 26.79 -9.27 -17.21
C MET A 430 27.24 -9.05 -18.66
N LYS A 431 28.44 -8.52 -18.90
CA LYS A 431 29.00 -8.39 -20.25
C LYS A 431 29.13 -9.74 -20.95
N THR A 432 29.62 -10.74 -20.21
CA THR A 432 29.74 -12.11 -20.70
C THR A 432 28.35 -12.66 -21.04
N LEU A 433 27.37 -12.53 -20.14
CA LEU A 433 25.99 -12.97 -20.37
C LEU A 433 25.37 -12.30 -21.60
N ILE A 434 25.48 -10.98 -21.73
CA ILE A 434 24.95 -10.21 -22.87
C ILE A 434 25.55 -10.70 -24.18
N THR A 435 26.87 -10.88 -24.21
CA THR A 435 27.58 -11.40 -25.38
C THR A 435 27.05 -12.79 -25.75
N ARG A 436 26.93 -13.70 -24.78
CA ARG A 436 26.43 -15.07 -24.98
C ARG A 436 24.97 -15.12 -25.41
N LEU A 437 24.13 -14.19 -24.94
CA LEU A 437 22.74 -14.07 -25.38
C LEU A 437 22.64 -13.55 -26.82
N ALA A 438 23.62 -12.76 -27.30
CA ALA A 438 23.64 -12.22 -28.65
C ALA A 438 24.16 -13.21 -29.69
N GLU A 439 24.93 -14.21 -29.26
CA GLU A 439 25.48 -15.25 -30.14
C GLU A 439 24.38 -16.00 -30.90
N HIS A 440 24.56 -16.12 -32.22
CA HIS A 440 23.70 -16.90 -33.10
C HIS A 440 24.51 -17.98 -33.81
N SER A 441 23.85 -19.10 -34.06
CA SER A 441 24.42 -20.19 -34.84
C SER A 441 24.55 -19.75 -36.30
N LYS A 442 25.77 -19.83 -36.83
CA LYS A 442 26.04 -19.54 -38.25
C LYS A 442 25.29 -20.46 -39.21
N LEU A 443 24.85 -21.63 -38.74
CA LEU A 443 24.19 -22.65 -39.55
C LEU A 443 22.67 -22.49 -39.58
N SER A 444 22.04 -22.16 -38.45
CA SER A 444 20.58 -22.05 -38.34
C SER A 444 20.08 -20.61 -38.32
N GLY A 445 20.95 -19.62 -38.11
CA GLY A 445 20.57 -18.22 -37.91
C GLY A 445 19.85 -17.95 -36.59
N VAL A 446 19.66 -18.98 -35.75
CA VAL A 446 18.97 -18.88 -34.45
C VAL A 446 19.97 -18.63 -33.34
N HIS A 447 19.57 -17.89 -32.30
CA HIS A 447 20.37 -17.69 -31.10
C HIS A 447 20.79 -19.01 -30.43
N VAL A 448 22.04 -19.07 -29.96
CA VAL A 448 22.61 -20.29 -29.36
C VAL A 448 22.02 -20.52 -27.96
N LEU A 449 21.97 -19.47 -27.16
CA LEU A 449 21.45 -19.52 -25.79
C LEU A 449 20.00 -19.06 -25.77
N VAL A 450 19.11 -19.81 -25.10
CA VAL A 450 17.69 -19.48 -24.91
C VAL A 450 17.02 -18.89 -26.19
N PRO A 451 16.95 -19.68 -27.27
CA PRO A 451 16.47 -19.20 -28.58
C PRO A 451 15.04 -18.65 -28.56
N GLN A 452 14.22 -19.07 -27.61
CA GLN A 452 12.82 -18.64 -27.47
C GLN A 452 12.62 -17.47 -26.51
N LEU A 453 13.69 -16.83 -26.04
CA LEU A 453 13.61 -15.74 -25.07
C LEU A 453 12.86 -14.54 -25.67
N ARG A 454 11.74 -14.17 -25.04
CA ARG A 454 10.84 -13.09 -25.46
C ARG A 454 10.94 -11.86 -24.58
N GLU A 455 11.17 -12.06 -23.29
CA GLU A 455 11.24 -11.00 -22.31
C GLU A 455 12.59 -11.03 -21.60
N LEU A 456 13.29 -9.90 -21.64
CA LEU A 456 14.47 -9.66 -20.81
C LEU A 456 14.20 -8.47 -19.91
N ARG A 457 14.17 -8.70 -18.60
CA ARG A 457 14.06 -7.65 -17.59
C ARG A 457 15.32 -7.58 -16.75
N ILE A 458 15.87 -6.38 -16.62
CA ILE A 458 17.02 -6.08 -15.78
C ILE A 458 16.60 -4.95 -14.83
N GLU A 459 16.60 -5.23 -13.54
CA GLU A 459 16.27 -4.28 -12.49
C GLU A 459 17.50 -4.05 -11.60
N ILE A 460 17.95 -2.81 -11.52
CA ILE A 460 19.09 -2.37 -10.70
C ILE A 460 18.60 -1.30 -9.73
N GLY A 461 18.61 -1.65 -8.44
CA GLY A 461 18.21 -0.77 -7.35
C GLY A 461 19.30 0.24 -6.97
N ARG A 462 19.50 0.45 -5.67
CA ARG A 462 20.49 1.42 -5.18
C ARG A 462 21.91 0.95 -5.51
N ARG A 463 22.72 1.86 -6.03
CA ARG A 463 24.15 1.65 -6.32
C ARG A 463 25.01 2.14 -5.16
N ASN A 464 26.15 1.49 -4.96
CA ASN A 464 27.17 2.00 -4.05
C ASN A 464 27.79 3.30 -4.62
N GLU A 465 28.27 4.21 -3.76
CA GLU A 465 28.79 5.54 -4.16
C GLU A 465 30.00 5.51 -5.11
N LEU A 466 30.59 4.34 -5.35
CA LEU A 466 31.81 4.12 -6.13
C LEU A 466 31.54 3.69 -7.59
N ILE A 467 30.27 3.52 -8.00
CA ILE A 467 29.90 3.06 -9.35
C ILE A 467 29.03 4.14 -10.02
N ASP A 468 29.69 5.02 -10.76
CA ASP A 468 29.04 6.11 -11.49
C ASP A 468 28.35 5.63 -12.78
N GLU A 469 28.89 4.60 -13.43
CA GLU A 469 28.40 4.08 -14.72
C GLU A 469 28.25 2.56 -14.74
N LEU A 470 27.20 2.08 -15.41
CA LEU A 470 26.95 0.67 -15.67
C LEU A 470 27.59 0.29 -17.01
N VAL A 471 28.80 -0.27 -16.95
CA VAL A 471 29.67 -0.44 -18.13
C VAL A 471 29.17 -1.56 -19.05
N PHE A 472 28.39 -2.51 -18.53
CA PHE A 472 27.76 -3.56 -19.32
C PHE A 472 26.66 -3.04 -20.26
N LEU A 473 26.09 -1.86 -20.01
CA LEU A 473 25.13 -1.19 -20.89
C LEU A 473 25.85 -0.46 -22.03
N ASP A 474 26.71 -1.17 -22.75
CA ASP A 474 27.45 -0.63 -23.88
C ASP A 474 26.81 -1.04 -25.23
N ARG A 475 27.57 -0.86 -26.32
CA ARG A 475 27.12 -1.20 -27.67
C ARG A 475 26.75 -2.68 -27.81
N SER A 476 27.37 -3.58 -27.05
CA SER A 476 27.03 -5.02 -27.09
C SER A 476 25.61 -5.30 -26.62
N PHE A 477 25.11 -4.53 -25.64
CA PHE A 477 23.72 -4.62 -25.18
C PHE A 477 22.74 -4.16 -26.26
N ILE A 478 23.05 -3.06 -26.96
CA ILE A 478 22.24 -2.57 -28.08
C ILE A 478 22.22 -3.60 -29.21
N ASP A 479 23.37 -4.21 -29.51
CA ASP A 479 23.48 -5.22 -30.55
C ASP A 479 22.73 -6.51 -30.19
N LEU A 480 22.73 -6.93 -28.92
CA LEU A 480 21.87 -8.00 -28.39
C LEU A 480 20.39 -7.71 -28.68
N VAL A 481 19.92 -6.53 -28.27
CA VAL A 481 18.51 -6.14 -28.44
C VAL A 481 18.15 -6.11 -29.92
N ARG A 482 18.98 -5.48 -30.75
CA ARG A 482 18.74 -5.37 -32.20
C ARG A 482 18.68 -6.75 -32.86
N ALA A 483 19.63 -7.64 -32.56
CA ALA A 483 19.70 -8.98 -33.16
C ALA A 483 18.47 -9.82 -32.83
N ARG A 484 18.03 -9.80 -31.57
CA ARG A 484 16.85 -10.56 -31.14
C ARG A 484 15.52 -9.96 -31.60
N TRP A 485 15.46 -8.64 -31.70
CA TRP A 485 14.27 -7.93 -32.21
C TRP A 485 14.07 -8.16 -33.72
N SER A 486 15.15 -8.16 -34.51
CA SER A 486 15.06 -8.39 -35.96
C SER A 486 14.60 -9.80 -36.33
N LEU A 487 14.80 -10.77 -35.42
CA LEU A 487 14.36 -12.15 -35.58
C LEU A 487 12.99 -12.42 -34.92
N ASP A 488 12.30 -11.37 -34.46
CA ASP A 488 11.00 -11.45 -33.76
C ASP A 488 11.03 -12.38 -32.54
N THR A 489 12.21 -12.55 -31.94
CA THR A 489 12.38 -13.38 -30.74
C THR A 489 12.04 -12.57 -29.49
N PHE A 490 12.40 -11.28 -29.43
CA PHE A 490 12.03 -10.37 -28.35
C PHE A 490 10.68 -9.70 -28.57
N SER A 491 9.82 -9.79 -27.56
CA SER A 491 8.59 -9.00 -27.46
C SER A 491 8.72 -7.84 -26.47
N SER A 492 9.61 -7.95 -25.49
CA SER A 492 9.83 -6.90 -24.48
C SER A 492 11.25 -6.93 -23.93
N VAL A 493 11.86 -5.75 -23.83
CA VAL A 493 13.11 -5.56 -23.08
C VAL A 493 12.88 -4.41 -22.13
N ARG A 494 13.09 -4.65 -20.83
CA ARG A 494 12.91 -3.63 -19.80
C ARG A 494 14.17 -3.49 -18.98
N PHE A 495 14.65 -2.25 -18.88
CA PHE A 495 15.71 -1.87 -17.96
C PHE A 495 15.16 -0.85 -16.95
N GLU A 496 15.22 -1.17 -15.67
CA GLU A 496 14.84 -0.29 -14.56
C GLU A 496 16.09 -0.04 -13.71
N GLY A 497 16.48 1.22 -13.54
CA GLY A 497 17.72 1.58 -12.85
C GLY A 497 17.59 2.89 -12.08
N TRP A 498 18.01 2.92 -10.82
CA TRP A 498 18.13 4.18 -10.07
C TRP A 498 19.45 4.86 -10.46
N ALA A 499 19.39 6.02 -11.12
CA ALA A 499 20.55 6.83 -11.45
C ALA A 499 20.56 8.11 -10.60
N ARG A 500 21.65 8.39 -9.89
CA ARG A 500 21.97 9.76 -9.48
C ARG A 500 22.48 10.46 -10.74
N TRP A 501 21.70 11.39 -11.28
CA TRP A 501 22.22 12.33 -12.28
C TRP A 501 23.10 13.33 -11.55
N THR A 502 24.42 13.18 -11.63
CA THR A 502 25.33 14.30 -11.35
C THR A 502 25.21 15.26 -12.53
N ALA A 503 24.58 16.41 -12.30
CA ALA A 503 24.63 17.53 -13.24
C ALA A 503 26.11 17.95 -13.35
N VAL A 504 26.75 17.62 -14.47
CA VAL A 504 28.07 18.15 -14.81
C VAL A 504 27.85 19.62 -15.20
N GLY A 505 28.41 20.53 -14.41
CA GLY A 505 28.41 21.97 -14.64
C GLY A 505 29.45 22.44 -15.63
#